data_AF-A7SLW6-F1
#
_entry.id   AF-A7SLW6-F1
#
_cell.length_a   1.000
_cell.length_b   1.000
_cell.length_c   1.000
_cell.angle_alpha   90.00
_cell.angle_beta   90.00
_cell.angle_gamma   90.00
#
_symmetry.space_group_name_H-M   'P 1'
#
loop_
_entity.id
_entity.type
_entity.pdbx_description
1 polymer ?
#
loop_
_entity_poly.entity_id
_entity_poly.type
_entity_poly.pdbx_seq_one_letter_code
_entity_poly.pdbx_strand_id
1 'polypeptide(L)'
;MIPQVKKTQKRPDDGEGMYQYDNGDFYVGEWRRGKRHGYGNLEKADEGMYQYDNGDFYVGEWRRGKRHGYGNLEKADASYTHDNGDTYTGQWQAGMRHGKGELVTADGRRIEGYWRNDEYVGTEPPP
;
A
#
# COMPACT_ATOMS: atom_id res chain seq x y z
N MET A 1 14.99 23.76 -16.63
CA MET A 1 14.59 22.78 -17.65
C MET A 1 14.89 21.40 -17.08
N ILE A 2 13.87 20.67 -16.64
CA ILE A 2 14.05 19.28 -16.19
C ILE A 2 14.03 18.41 -17.44
N PRO A 3 15.05 17.56 -17.69
CA PRO A 3 15.08 16.69 -18.86
C PRO A 3 13.88 15.76 -18.86
N GLN A 4 13.15 15.75 -19.97
CA GLN A 4 12.06 14.81 -20.25
C GLN A 4 12.66 13.40 -20.38
N VAL A 5 12.67 12.64 -19.28
CA VAL A 5 13.08 11.23 -19.29
C VAL A 5 12.08 10.48 -20.16
N LYS A 6 12.56 9.88 -21.26
CA LYS A 6 11.74 9.10 -22.18
C LYS A 6 11.09 7.93 -21.41
N LYS A 7 9.77 8.05 -21.17
CA LYS A 7 8.91 6.97 -20.63
C LYS A 7 9.05 5.73 -21.52
N THR A 8 9.90 4.79 -21.12
CA THR A 8 9.98 3.48 -21.76
C THR A 8 9.69 2.45 -20.68
N GLN A 9 8.48 1.88 -20.80
CA GLN A 9 7.63 1.49 -19.68
C GLN A 9 7.24 0.02 -19.81
N LYS A 10 8.24 -0.87 -19.91
CA LYS A 10 7.95 -2.32 -19.87
C LYS A 10 8.01 -2.77 -18.41
N ARG A 11 6.90 -3.33 -17.94
CA ARG A 11 6.79 -3.93 -16.60
C ARG A 11 7.84 -5.05 -16.44
N PRO A 12 8.61 -5.08 -15.33
CA PRO A 12 9.51 -6.19 -15.05
C PRO A 12 8.75 -7.51 -14.96
N ASP A 13 9.31 -8.59 -15.50
CA ASP A 13 8.70 -9.92 -15.44
C ASP A 13 9.10 -10.65 -14.15
N ASP A 14 10.40 -10.70 -13.83
CA ASP A 14 10.93 -11.31 -12.59
C ASP A 14 12.08 -10.47 -12.02
N GLY A 15 12.35 -10.61 -10.71
CA GLY A 15 13.45 -9.92 -10.02
C GLY A 15 13.09 -8.52 -9.51
N GLU A 16 14.06 -7.73 -9.10
CA GLU A 16 13.82 -6.35 -8.66
C GLU A 16 13.55 -5.43 -9.86
N GLY A 17 12.66 -4.46 -9.68
CA GLY A 17 12.44 -3.44 -10.68
C GLY A 17 11.40 -2.41 -10.30
N MET A 18 11.32 -1.37 -11.13
CA MET A 18 10.37 -0.28 -10.98
C MET A 18 9.36 -0.25 -12.13
N TYR A 19 8.12 0.12 -11.83
CA TYR A 19 7.10 0.34 -12.85
C TYR A 19 6.16 1.47 -12.43
N GLN A 20 6.08 2.49 -13.27
CA GLN A 20 5.03 3.49 -13.21
C GLN A 20 3.82 2.99 -14.01
N TYR A 21 2.64 3.11 -13.44
CA TYR A 21 1.37 2.75 -14.06
C TYR A 21 0.80 3.96 -14.81
N ASP A 22 -0.15 3.72 -15.72
CA ASP A 22 -0.78 4.78 -16.52
C ASP A 22 -1.58 5.77 -15.65
N ASN A 23 -2.06 5.32 -14.48
CA ASN A 23 -2.73 6.17 -13.48
C ASN A 23 -1.74 6.96 -12.60
N GLY A 24 -0.45 6.97 -12.94
CA GLY A 24 0.59 7.68 -12.20
C GLY A 24 1.19 6.89 -11.03
N ASP A 25 0.50 5.88 -10.50
CA ASP A 25 1.01 5.03 -9.42
C ASP A 25 2.42 4.52 -9.76
N PHE A 26 3.23 4.30 -8.74
CA PHE A 26 4.59 3.84 -8.91
C PHE A 26 4.92 2.73 -7.92
N TYR A 27 5.49 1.63 -8.43
CA TYR A 27 5.96 0.53 -7.61
C TYR A 27 7.45 0.31 -7.79
N VAL A 28 8.16 0.09 -6.68
CA VAL A 28 9.54 -0.40 -6.64
C VAL A 28 9.59 -1.62 -5.73
N GLY A 29 10.11 -2.72 -6.24
CA GLY A 29 10.31 -3.92 -5.44
C GLY A 29 10.45 -5.16 -6.29
N GLU A 30 10.20 -6.31 -5.68
CA GLU A 30 10.33 -7.58 -6.36
C GLU A 30 9.13 -7.87 -7.29
N TRP A 31 9.42 -8.56 -8.39
CA TRP A 31 8.47 -8.99 -9.41
C TRP A 31 8.59 -10.49 -9.63
N ARG A 32 7.45 -11.10 -9.98
CA ARG A 32 7.40 -12.50 -10.43
C ARG A 32 6.27 -12.69 -11.44
N ARG A 33 6.62 -13.14 -12.65
CA ARG A 33 5.69 -13.27 -13.80
C ARG A 33 4.82 -12.02 -14.03
N GLY A 34 5.47 -10.86 -14.06
CA GLY A 34 4.82 -9.57 -14.34
C GLY A 34 3.92 -9.05 -13.21
N LYS A 35 4.03 -9.62 -12.01
CA LYS A 35 3.25 -9.22 -10.83
C LYS A 35 4.17 -8.84 -9.66
N ARG A 36 3.78 -7.83 -8.89
CA ARG A 36 4.40 -7.49 -7.61
C ARG A 36 4.47 -8.73 -6.71
N HIS A 37 5.65 -8.98 -6.17
CA HIS A 37 5.95 -10.08 -5.28
C HIS A 37 7.00 -9.66 -4.26
N GLY A 38 7.35 -10.53 -3.30
CA GLY A 38 8.39 -10.24 -2.31
C GLY A 38 8.14 -8.93 -1.56
N TYR A 39 9.19 -8.20 -1.23
CA TYR A 39 9.09 -6.89 -0.59
C TYR A 39 9.03 -5.76 -1.63
N GLY A 40 8.25 -4.72 -1.33
CA GLY A 40 8.20 -3.55 -2.21
C GLY A 40 7.39 -2.38 -1.66
N ASN A 41 7.65 -1.22 -2.25
CA ASN A 41 6.97 0.04 -2.00
C ASN A 41 6.01 0.35 -3.15
N LEU A 42 4.77 0.70 -2.83
CA LEU A 42 3.79 1.27 -3.76
C LEU A 42 3.42 2.68 -3.30
N GLU A 43 3.56 3.62 -4.20
CA GLU A 43 3.10 5.00 -4.04
C GLU A 43 1.96 5.23 -5.03
N LYS A 44 0.80 5.65 -4.53
CA LYS A 44 -0.30 6.12 -5.36
C LYS A 44 0.00 7.53 -5.86
N ALA A 45 -0.31 7.84 -7.11
CA ALA A 45 -0.04 9.18 -7.64
C ALA A 45 -0.92 10.24 -6.96
N ASP A 46 -0.29 11.36 -6.63
CA ASP A 46 -0.94 12.58 -6.16
C ASP A 46 -1.22 13.50 -7.36
N GLU A 47 -2.23 13.16 -8.18
CA GLU A 47 -2.67 14.05 -9.25
C GLU A 47 -4.21 14.12 -9.37
N GLY A 48 -4.74 15.24 -8.86
CA GLY A 48 -5.96 15.93 -9.26
C GLY A 48 -7.04 15.20 -10.08
N MET A 49 -8.23 15.11 -9.46
CA MET A 49 -9.54 15.28 -10.08
C MET A 49 -10.08 14.25 -11.09
N TYR A 50 -9.61 13.01 -11.12
CA TYR A 50 -10.36 11.93 -11.79
C TYR A 50 -10.44 10.66 -10.94
N GLN A 51 -11.36 10.70 -9.98
CA GLN A 51 -12.12 9.58 -9.41
C GLN A 51 -11.36 8.27 -9.16
N TYR A 52 -10.35 8.23 -8.30
CA TYR A 52 -10.10 7.11 -7.37
C TYR A 52 -9.25 7.63 -6.21
N ASP A 53 -9.62 7.27 -4.97
CA ASP A 53 -9.06 7.78 -3.72
C ASP A 53 -7.52 7.70 -3.67
N ASN A 54 -6.95 8.90 -3.53
CA ASN A 54 -5.91 9.40 -2.62
C ASN A 54 -4.54 8.68 -2.61
N GLY A 55 -3.47 9.48 -2.48
CA GLY A 55 -2.04 9.12 -2.43
C GLY A 55 -1.60 8.12 -1.35
N ASP A 56 -2.30 7.01 -1.17
CA ASP A 56 -1.96 5.92 -0.28
C ASP A 56 -0.53 5.41 -0.54
N PHE A 57 0.19 5.19 0.55
CA PHE A 57 1.55 4.69 0.54
C PHE A 57 1.58 3.34 1.23
N TYR A 58 2.13 2.31 0.56
CA TYR A 58 2.29 1.00 1.15
C TYR A 58 3.72 0.48 1.02
N VAL A 59 4.28 0.06 2.14
CA VAL A 59 5.56 -0.62 2.21
C VAL A 59 5.36 -1.96 2.92
N GLY A 60 5.70 -3.05 2.26
CA GLY A 60 5.60 -4.36 2.86
C GLY A 60 5.66 -5.48 1.85
N GLU A 61 5.22 -6.66 2.28
CA GLU A 61 5.24 -7.83 1.42
C GLU A 61 4.07 -7.85 0.42
N TRP A 62 4.33 -8.46 -0.72
CA TRP A 62 3.43 -8.60 -1.86
C TRP A 62 3.37 -10.05 -2.33
N ARG A 63 2.17 -10.52 -2.65
CA ARG A 63 1.96 -11.83 -3.26
C ARG A 63 0.96 -11.75 -4.39
N ARG A 64 1.41 -12.08 -5.60
CA ARG A 64 0.58 -12.09 -6.83
C ARG A 64 -0.16 -10.76 -7.05
N GLY A 65 0.53 -9.65 -6.78
CA GLY A 65 -0.03 -8.30 -6.97
C GLY A 65 -0.90 -7.77 -5.82
N LYS A 66 -1.02 -8.48 -4.70
CA LYS A 66 -1.78 -8.04 -3.52
C LYS A 66 -0.87 -7.90 -2.29
N ARG A 67 -1.19 -6.95 -1.40
CA ARG A 67 -0.56 -6.83 -0.08
C ARG A 67 -0.68 -8.15 0.66
N HIS A 68 0.41 -8.60 1.27
CA HIS A 68 0.49 -9.85 1.99
C HIS A 68 1.55 -9.76 3.09
N GLY A 69 1.66 -10.77 3.95
CA GLY A 69 2.70 -10.81 4.99
C GLY A 69 2.63 -9.60 5.92
N TYR A 70 3.77 -9.06 6.34
CA TYR A 70 3.82 -7.85 7.13
C TYR A 70 3.96 -6.60 6.26
N GLY A 71 3.29 -5.51 6.63
CA GLY A 71 3.39 -4.24 5.92
C GLY A 71 2.74 -3.06 6.64
N ASN A 72 3.15 -1.87 6.24
CA ASN A 72 2.60 -0.58 6.64
C ASN A 72 1.82 0.04 5.47
N LEU A 73 0.57 0.45 5.73
CA LEU A 73 -0.22 1.29 4.84
C LEU A 73 -0.45 2.62 5.52
N GLU A 74 -0.09 3.71 4.85
CA GLU A 74 -0.50 5.06 5.19
C GLU A 74 -1.56 5.49 4.19
N LYS A 75 -2.77 5.79 4.66
CA LYS A 75 -3.81 6.33 3.81
C LYS A 75 -3.62 7.83 3.64
N ALA A 76 -3.81 8.31 2.44
CA ALA A 76 -3.91 9.75 2.21
C ALA A 76 -5.33 10.23 2.57
N ASP A 77 -5.43 11.29 3.38
CA ASP A 77 -6.69 11.97 3.59
C ASP A 77 -7.13 12.69 2.29
N ALA A 78 -8.42 12.65 2.00
CA ALA A 78 -9.03 13.38 0.89
C ALA A 78 -9.06 14.90 1.15
N SER A 79 -8.83 15.32 2.41
CA SER A 79 -8.72 16.73 2.75
C SER A 79 -7.34 17.25 2.33
N TYR A 80 -7.32 18.32 1.52
CA TYR A 80 -6.08 19.05 1.14
C TYR A 80 -5.39 19.74 2.34
N THR A 81 -5.92 19.55 3.55
CA THR A 81 -5.28 19.91 4.80
C THR A 81 -4.33 18.78 5.19
N HIS A 82 -3.10 19.11 5.56
CA HIS A 82 -2.01 18.20 5.94
C HIS A 82 -2.29 17.32 7.19
N ASP A 83 -3.51 16.84 7.37
CA ASP A 83 -3.87 15.88 8.40
C ASP A 83 -3.55 14.49 7.85
N ASN A 84 -2.65 13.76 8.53
CA ASN A 84 -2.27 12.41 8.13
C ASN A 84 -3.50 11.50 8.20
N GLY A 85 -3.79 10.74 7.14
CA GLY A 85 -4.86 9.75 7.15
C GLY A 85 -4.52 8.55 8.04
N ASP A 86 -5.39 7.53 8.04
CA ASP A 86 -5.19 6.33 8.85
C ASP A 86 -3.89 5.58 8.48
N THR A 87 -3.09 5.20 9.47
CA THR A 87 -1.95 4.29 9.31
C THR A 87 -2.27 2.91 9.86
N TYR A 88 -2.07 1.85 9.07
CA TYR A 88 -2.12 0.48 9.55
C TYR A 88 -0.76 -0.19 9.40
N THR A 89 -0.21 -0.67 10.51
CA THR A 89 1.00 -1.50 10.54
C THR A 89 0.64 -2.89 11.07
N GLY A 90 0.84 -3.93 10.25
CA GLY A 90 0.53 -5.27 10.70
C GLY A 90 0.51 -6.31 9.59
N GLN A 91 -0.17 -7.41 9.87
CA GLN A 91 -0.29 -8.54 8.97
C GLN A 91 -1.37 -8.27 7.89
N TRP A 92 -1.14 -8.82 6.70
CA TRP A 92 -1.93 -8.65 5.49
C TRP A 92 -2.19 -10.00 4.81
N GLN A 93 -3.43 -10.21 4.38
CA GLN A 93 -3.81 -11.39 3.60
C GLN A 93 -4.67 -11.00 2.41
N ALA A 94 -4.20 -11.35 1.21
CA ALA A 94 -4.94 -11.13 -0.04
C ALA A 94 -5.43 -9.68 -0.23
N GLY A 95 -4.64 -8.70 0.21
CA GLY A 95 -4.95 -7.28 0.09
C GLY A 95 -5.67 -6.67 1.30
N MET A 96 -6.09 -7.46 2.28
CA MET A 96 -6.86 -7.01 3.46
C MET A 96 -6.01 -7.12 4.73
N ARG A 97 -6.28 -6.27 5.73
CA ARG A 97 -5.73 -6.40 7.08
C ARG A 97 -6.16 -7.74 7.66
N HIS A 98 -5.22 -8.45 8.25
CA HIS A 98 -5.44 -9.79 8.80
C HIS A 98 -4.44 -10.05 9.92
N GLY A 99 -4.72 -10.94 10.88
CA GLY A 99 -3.79 -11.27 11.96
C GLY A 99 -3.50 -10.08 12.88
N LYS A 100 -2.33 -10.07 13.52
CA LYS A 100 -1.95 -9.00 14.46
C LYS A 100 -1.58 -7.71 13.73
N GLY A 101 -2.06 -6.57 14.24
CA GLY A 101 -1.72 -5.25 13.72
C GLY A 101 -2.20 -4.09 14.61
N GLU A 102 -1.70 -2.90 14.28
CA GLU A 102 -2.06 -1.61 14.88
C GLU A 102 -2.64 -0.68 13.81
N LEU A 103 -3.81 -0.11 14.09
CA LEU A 103 -4.39 1.00 13.32
C LEU A 103 -4.25 2.28 14.15
N VAL A 104 -3.58 3.29 13.59
CA VAL A 104 -3.58 4.67 14.08
C VAL A 104 -4.51 5.45 13.17
N THR A 105 -5.65 5.91 13.68
CA THR A 105 -6.58 6.71 12.89
C THR A 105 -6.08 8.15 12.74
N ALA A 106 -6.62 8.88 11.76
CA ALA A 106 -6.25 10.28 11.51
C ALA A 106 -6.37 11.21 12.75
N ASP A 107 -7.31 10.92 13.65
CA ASP A 107 -7.49 11.64 14.92
C ASP A 107 -6.49 11.22 16.03
N GLY A 108 -5.55 10.33 15.72
CA GLY A 108 -4.51 9.84 16.63
C GLY A 108 -4.92 8.68 17.54
N ARG A 109 -6.14 8.14 17.42
CA ARG A 109 -6.56 6.97 18.20
C ARG A 109 -5.79 5.73 17.73
N ARG A 110 -5.30 4.95 18.71
CA ARG A 110 -4.60 3.69 18.47
C ARG A 110 -5.52 2.50 18.75
N ILE A 111 -5.56 1.55 17.82
CA ILE A 111 -6.33 0.32 17.90
C ILE A 111 -5.38 -0.84 17.61
N GLU A 112 -4.88 -1.44 18.68
CA GLU A 112 -4.06 -2.64 18.62
C GLU A 112 -4.92 -3.90 18.79
N GLY A 113 -4.64 -4.92 17.98
CA GLY A 113 -5.27 -6.22 18.14
C GLY A 113 -5.17 -7.09 16.91
N TYR A 114 -6.18 -7.95 16.75
CA TYR A 114 -6.29 -8.88 15.65
C TYR A 114 -7.34 -8.41 14.64
N TRP A 115 -7.04 -8.66 13.38
CA TRP A 115 -7.85 -8.30 12.23
C TRP A 115 -8.21 -9.55 11.42
N ARG A 116 -9.38 -9.56 10.80
CA ARG A 116 -9.78 -10.62 9.87
C ARG A 116 -10.57 -10.01 8.73
N ASN A 117 -9.99 -10.01 7.54
CA ASN A 117 -10.62 -9.47 6.33
C ASN A 117 -11.05 -8.00 6.52
N ASP A 118 -10.11 -7.17 6.97
CA ASP A 118 -10.31 -5.75 7.29
C ASP A 118 -11.19 -5.43 8.51
N GLU A 119 -11.76 -6.42 9.20
CA GLU A 119 -12.52 -6.23 10.43
C GLU A 119 -11.65 -6.41 11.67
N TYR A 120 -11.80 -5.52 12.65
CA TYR A 120 -11.19 -5.69 13.97
C TYR A 120 -11.93 -6.79 14.74
N VAL A 121 -11.21 -7.81 15.23
CA VAL A 121 -11.80 -8.97 15.91
C VAL A 121 -11.49 -9.03 17.41
N GLY A 122 -10.68 -8.11 17.95
CA GLY A 122 -10.39 -8.01 19.37
C GLY A 122 -8.89 -7.97 19.70
N THR A 123 -8.57 -7.93 20.98
CA THR A 123 -7.18 -7.88 21.48
C THR A 123 -6.52 -9.26 21.56
N GLU A 124 -7.32 -10.32 21.50
CA GLU A 124 -6.88 -11.72 21.58
C GLU A 124 -6.96 -12.39 20.20
N PRO A 125 -6.14 -13.42 19.94
CA PRO A 125 -6.22 -14.16 18.69
C PRO A 125 -7.62 -14.79 18.53
N PRO A 126 -8.25 -14.69 17.36
CA PRO A 126 -9.50 -15.40 17.12
C PRO A 126 -9.27 -16.91 17.22
N PRO A 127 -10.28 -17.67 17.73
CA PRO A 127 -10.20 -19.13 17.82
C PRO A 127 -10.10 -19.82 16.45
#